data_AF-A0A519NYB5-F1
#
_entry.id   AF-A0A519NYB5-F1
#
_cell.length_a   1.000
_cell.length_b   1.000
_cell.length_c   1.000
_cell.angle_alpha   90.00
_cell.angle_beta   90.00
_cell.angle_gamma   90.00
#
_symmetry.space_group_name_H-M   'P 1'
#
loop_
_entity.id
_entity.type
_entity.pdbx_description
1 polymer ?
#
loop_
_entity_poly.entity_id
_entity_poly.type
_entity_poly.pdbx_seq_one_letter_code
_entity_poly.pdbx_strand_id
1 'polypeptide(L)'
;AAEQRTRGVVAVVADGVSGSKGGRIAAELAVRSFIDGYMDQDPIVGIPTAGIRAMQGYNRWLNSKGKTDPNMQGAACTFTAVVLRGREATVLHVGDSRAWHFRDGVLTRLTQDHVHDQPGKGHVLIRALGIEQDVKLDVRTTPLTPHDRILITSDGVHGVLTEDDICRILGRRGSADADAQGLLDAVTAAGARDNATALIVDVITTGALDWEALGAEVDGLPILPPPGAGQDIDGYHLDRLLSDGRYTRVFLAHDGARPAPLVLKFPKPAILSEKGARSAFLRESFIGRRVDSPYVGRTLTPEAGRQSQLYLVQPYYEGQTLHARLTHDPLEMGEGVAVALKLARAVAALHRLGVAHRDIKPDNVILEMAPELFDGAPGDAASDQFALGVTLYRTLAGPHYPWPNAEAAGRPKFEQRPVALTRLRPDVPSWLDAAIRRTLQVDPGERFGDVDELVHVLESGERLAAPQREPLGLIERHPVRFWQGLCLILLVALLVSLATR
;
A
#
# COMPACT_ATOMS: atom_id res chain seq x y z
N ALA A 1 4.79 -12.00 6.17
CA ALA A 1 5.06 -10.56 5.95
C ALA A 1 4.59 -10.06 4.58
N ALA A 2 5.13 -10.52 3.44
CA ALA A 2 4.70 -10.03 2.11
C ALA A 2 3.22 -10.38 1.78
N GLU A 3 2.82 -11.63 2.06
CA GLU A 3 1.44 -12.09 1.85
C GLU A 3 0.41 -11.40 2.76
N GLN A 4 0.79 -11.10 4.01
CA GLN A 4 -0.02 -10.28 4.92
C GLN A 4 -0.24 -8.85 4.39
N ARG A 5 0.75 -8.26 3.69
CA ARG A 5 0.59 -6.91 3.09
C ARG A 5 -0.41 -6.91 1.93
N THR A 6 -0.51 -8.01 1.18
CA THR A 6 -1.41 -8.12 0.02
C THR A 6 -2.80 -8.64 0.36
N ARG A 7 -2.90 -9.69 1.19
CA ARG A 7 -4.16 -10.38 1.48
C ARG A 7 -4.78 -9.99 2.82
N GLY A 8 -3.99 -9.40 3.72
CA GLY A 8 -4.41 -9.03 5.07
C GLY A 8 -4.18 -10.13 6.09
N VAL A 9 -4.77 -9.96 7.28
CA VAL A 9 -4.83 -10.95 8.36
C VAL A 9 -6.27 -11.45 8.43
N VAL A 10 -6.45 -12.78 8.46
CA VAL A 10 -7.76 -13.42 8.50
C VAL A 10 -7.94 -14.10 9.86
N ALA A 11 -9.03 -13.77 10.55
CA ALA A 11 -9.46 -14.38 11.79
C ALA A 11 -10.87 -14.94 11.60
N VAL A 12 -11.11 -16.19 11.94
CA VAL A 12 -12.41 -16.86 11.70
C VAL A 12 -12.80 -17.69 12.89
N VAL A 13 -14.06 -17.59 13.29
CA VAL A 13 -14.73 -18.52 14.21
C VAL A 13 -15.98 -19.05 13.53
N ALA A 14 -16.19 -20.35 13.63
CA ALA A 14 -17.40 -21.02 13.20
C ALA A 14 -17.83 -21.97 14.32
N ASP A 15 -19.13 -22.01 14.58
CA ASP A 15 -19.70 -22.88 15.61
C ASP A 15 -20.77 -23.80 15.02
N GLY A 16 -20.67 -25.09 15.32
CA GLY A 16 -21.50 -26.12 14.72
C GLY A 16 -22.83 -26.24 15.45
N VAL A 17 -23.95 -26.29 14.71
CA VAL A 17 -25.27 -26.51 15.32
C VAL A 17 -25.31 -27.87 16.03
N SER A 18 -25.77 -27.85 17.28
CA SER A 18 -25.87 -29.03 18.15
C SER A 18 -26.88 -30.07 17.65
N GLY A 19 -26.69 -31.34 18.03
CA GLY A 19 -27.63 -32.44 17.72
C GLY A 19 -27.21 -33.43 16.62
N SER A 20 -26.09 -33.20 15.91
CA SER A 20 -25.51 -34.22 15.01
C SER A 20 -23.97 -34.12 14.93
N LYS A 21 -23.29 -35.22 14.54
CA LYS A 21 -21.84 -35.20 14.26
C LYS A 21 -21.48 -34.22 13.12
N GLY A 22 -22.46 -33.86 12.29
CA GLY A 22 -22.31 -32.99 11.14
C GLY A 22 -21.97 -31.53 11.49
N GLY A 23 -22.44 -31.01 12.63
CA GLY A 23 -22.18 -29.62 13.05
C GLY A 23 -20.68 -29.34 13.24
N ARG A 24 -19.97 -30.24 13.95
CA ARG A 24 -18.51 -30.12 14.16
C ARG A 24 -17.74 -30.13 12.83
N ILE A 25 -18.09 -31.04 11.93
CA ILE A 25 -17.45 -31.17 10.61
C ILE A 25 -17.74 -29.93 9.77
N ALA A 26 -18.97 -29.41 9.84
CA ALA A 26 -19.35 -28.17 9.16
C ALA A 26 -18.46 -27.00 9.62
N ALA A 27 -18.39 -26.73 10.92
CA ALA A 27 -17.58 -25.64 11.46
C ALA A 27 -16.09 -25.73 11.06
N GLU A 28 -15.48 -26.92 11.21
CA GLU A 28 -14.08 -27.15 10.85
C GLU A 28 -13.81 -26.89 9.36
N LEU A 29 -14.67 -27.42 8.48
CA LEU A 29 -14.53 -27.22 7.04
C LEU A 29 -14.86 -25.79 6.62
N ALA A 30 -15.77 -25.09 7.30
CA ALA A 30 -16.12 -23.72 6.99
C ALA A 30 -14.92 -22.79 7.17
N VAL A 31 -14.19 -22.93 8.30
CA VAL A 31 -12.97 -22.16 8.57
C VAL A 31 -11.90 -22.43 7.52
N ARG A 32 -11.59 -23.70 7.23
CA ARG A 32 -10.58 -24.06 6.23
C ARG A 32 -10.95 -23.58 4.83
N SER A 33 -12.19 -23.85 4.40
CA SER A 33 -12.67 -23.44 3.07
C SER A 33 -12.62 -21.93 2.89
N PHE A 34 -12.95 -21.17 3.94
CA PHE A 34 -12.86 -19.72 3.87
C PHE A 34 -11.41 -19.25 3.73
N ILE A 35 -10.50 -19.73 4.60
CA ILE A 35 -9.11 -19.30 4.58
C ILE A 35 -8.49 -19.62 3.21
N ASP A 36 -8.63 -20.84 2.73
CA ASP A 36 -8.07 -21.25 1.44
C ASP A 36 -8.71 -20.48 0.28
N GLY A 37 -10.04 -20.41 0.27
CA GLY A 37 -10.81 -19.78 -0.81
C GLY A 37 -10.63 -18.26 -0.88
N TYR A 38 -10.53 -17.58 0.27
CA TYR A 38 -10.28 -16.14 0.35
C TYR A 38 -8.84 -15.82 -0.02
N MET A 39 -7.88 -16.58 0.51
CA MET A 39 -6.48 -16.37 0.20
C MET A 39 -6.26 -16.56 -1.30
N ASP A 40 -6.88 -17.53 -1.97
CA ASP A 40 -6.70 -17.71 -3.42
C ASP A 40 -7.26 -16.57 -4.31
N GLN A 41 -8.06 -15.63 -3.76
CA GLN A 41 -8.62 -14.53 -4.56
C GLN A 41 -7.58 -13.47 -4.97
N ASP A 42 -7.85 -12.81 -6.11
CA ASP A 42 -7.12 -11.60 -6.53
C ASP A 42 -7.43 -10.44 -5.54
N PRO A 43 -6.40 -9.78 -4.96
CA PRO A 43 -6.59 -8.70 -3.99
C PRO A 43 -7.46 -7.52 -4.47
N ILE A 44 -7.58 -7.32 -5.79
CA ILE A 44 -8.39 -6.27 -6.42
C ILE A 44 -9.90 -6.53 -6.24
N VAL A 45 -10.31 -7.79 -6.02
CA VAL A 45 -11.72 -8.18 -5.98
C VAL A 45 -12.49 -7.60 -4.77
N GLY A 46 -11.80 -6.99 -3.81
CA GLY A 46 -12.43 -6.47 -2.59
C GLY A 46 -12.77 -7.59 -1.60
N ILE A 47 -12.70 -7.30 -0.30
CA ILE A 47 -12.87 -8.30 0.77
C ILE A 47 -14.29 -8.89 0.77
N PRO A 48 -15.38 -8.10 0.67
CA PRO A 48 -16.74 -8.61 0.68
C PRO A 48 -16.99 -9.62 -0.43
N THR A 49 -16.61 -9.24 -1.66
CA THR A 49 -16.80 -10.09 -2.84
C THR A 49 -15.93 -11.34 -2.77
N ALA A 50 -14.66 -11.19 -2.37
CA ALA A 50 -13.74 -12.30 -2.21
C ALA A 50 -14.24 -13.30 -1.16
N GLY A 51 -14.69 -12.82 0.00
CA GLY A 51 -15.19 -13.65 1.10
C GLY A 51 -16.50 -14.37 0.75
N ILE A 52 -17.44 -13.69 0.10
CA ILE A 52 -18.69 -14.32 -0.37
C ILE A 52 -18.36 -15.42 -1.39
N ARG A 53 -17.48 -15.15 -2.37
CA ARG A 53 -17.06 -16.14 -3.38
C ARG A 53 -16.38 -17.35 -2.75
N ALA A 54 -15.51 -17.13 -1.76
CA ALA A 54 -14.84 -18.20 -1.02
C ALA A 54 -15.85 -19.18 -0.38
N MET A 55 -16.98 -18.66 0.12
CA MET A 55 -17.99 -19.48 0.80
C MET A 55 -19.09 -20.03 -0.08
N GLN A 56 -19.32 -19.49 -1.28
CA GLN A 56 -20.40 -19.94 -2.16
C GLN A 56 -20.32 -21.43 -2.51
N GLY A 57 -19.13 -21.91 -2.88
CA GLY A 57 -18.93 -23.33 -3.22
C GLY A 57 -19.17 -24.24 -2.02
N TYR A 58 -18.55 -23.89 -0.89
CA TYR A 58 -18.68 -24.63 0.37
C TYR A 58 -20.12 -24.67 0.88
N ASN A 59 -20.83 -23.55 0.90
CA ASN A 59 -22.21 -23.49 1.41
C ASN A 59 -23.16 -24.38 0.59
N ARG A 60 -23.04 -24.37 -0.74
CA ARG A 60 -23.83 -25.27 -1.61
C ARG A 60 -23.54 -26.74 -1.33
N TRP A 61 -22.27 -27.09 -1.13
CA TRP A 61 -21.87 -28.44 -0.77
C TRP A 61 -22.44 -28.84 0.60
N LEU A 62 -22.32 -27.98 1.62
CA LEU A 62 -22.82 -28.24 2.96
C LEU A 62 -24.35 -28.41 2.97
N ASN A 63 -25.09 -27.52 2.28
CA ASN A 63 -26.54 -27.63 2.15
C ASN A 63 -26.97 -28.94 1.47
N SER A 64 -26.24 -29.36 0.43
CA SER A 64 -26.51 -30.63 -0.26
C SER A 64 -26.21 -31.83 0.63
N LYS A 65 -25.07 -31.85 1.31
CA LYS A 65 -24.70 -32.92 2.25
C LYS A 65 -25.63 -32.99 3.45
N GLY A 66 -26.07 -31.86 3.97
CA GLY A 66 -27.05 -31.75 5.04
C GLY A 66 -28.37 -32.46 4.76
N LYS A 67 -28.73 -32.62 3.48
CA LYS A 67 -29.97 -33.26 3.00
C LYS A 67 -29.77 -34.72 2.56
N THR A 68 -28.57 -35.08 2.09
CA THR A 68 -28.33 -36.34 1.37
C THR A 68 -27.48 -37.34 2.14
N ASP A 69 -26.65 -36.89 3.07
CA ASP A 69 -25.73 -37.74 3.83
C ASP A 69 -26.24 -37.94 5.26
N PRO A 70 -26.58 -39.18 5.68
CA PRO A 70 -27.07 -39.46 7.02
C PRO A 70 -26.13 -39.02 8.15
N ASN A 71 -24.81 -38.98 7.91
CA ASN A 71 -23.83 -38.54 8.91
C ASN A 71 -23.73 -37.02 9.04
N MET A 72 -24.22 -36.30 8.04
CA MET A 72 -24.25 -34.84 7.99
C MET A 72 -25.68 -34.30 8.09
N GLN A 73 -26.66 -35.13 8.45
CA GLN A 73 -28.06 -34.72 8.44
C GLN A 73 -28.27 -33.46 9.28
N GLY A 74 -28.80 -32.40 8.64
CA GLY A 74 -29.01 -31.10 9.28
C GLY A 74 -27.73 -30.32 9.62
N ALA A 75 -26.56 -30.70 9.08
CA ALA A 75 -25.30 -30.02 9.35
C ALA A 75 -25.38 -28.55 8.94
N ALA A 76 -25.21 -27.68 9.94
CA ALA A 76 -25.14 -26.25 9.78
C ALA A 76 -24.13 -25.68 10.78
N CYS A 77 -23.61 -24.49 10.49
CA CYS A 77 -22.73 -23.77 11.41
C CYS A 77 -22.88 -22.27 11.28
N THR A 78 -22.65 -21.57 12.38
CA THR A 78 -22.41 -20.14 12.41
C THR A 78 -21.07 -19.87 11.74
N PHE A 79 -20.89 -18.65 11.25
CA PHE A 79 -19.66 -18.24 10.61
C PHE A 79 -19.44 -16.75 10.82
N THR A 80 -18.31 -16.42 11.43
CA THR A 80 -17.86 -15.03 11.60
C THR A 80 -16.40 -14.95 11.25
N ALA A 81 -16.10 -14.26 10.16
CA ALA A 81 -14.73 -13.92 9.77
C ALA A 81 -14.50 -12.42 9.91
N VAL A 82 -13.31 -12.05 10.37
CA VAL A 82 -12.80 -10.68 10.28
C VAL A 82 -11.51 -10.70 9.48
N VAL A 83 -11.47 -9.86 8.45
CA VAL A 83 -10.30 -9.67 7.61
C VAL A 83 -9.77 -8.27 7.84
N LEU A 84 -8.52 -8.16 8.31
CA LEU A 84 -7.83 -6.90 8.54
C LEU A 84 -6.89 -6.64 7.37
N ARG A 85 -7.12 -5.58 6.61
CA ARG A 85 -6.28 -5.23 5.46
C ARG A 85 -6.13 -3.72 5.34
N GLY A 86 -4.89 -3.27 5.17
CA GLY A 86 -4.61 -1.84 5.10
C GLY A 86 -4.95 -1.14 6.42
N ARG A 87 -5.99 -0.28 6.39
CA ARG A 87 -6.48 0.48 7.55
C ARG A 87 -7.90 0.10 7.95
N GLU A 88 -8.40 -1.06 7.52
CA GLU A 88 -9.78 -1.46 7.75
C GLU A 88 -9.87 -2.90 8.23
N ALA A 89 -10.91 -3.19 9.01
CA ALA A 89 -11.38 -4.52 9.34
C ALA A 89 -12.75 -4.73 8.71
N THR A 90 -12.87 -5.77 7.90
CA THR A 90 -14.14 -6.18 7.28
C THR A 90 -14.63 -7.46 7.94
N VAL A 91 -15.83 -7.40 8.50
CA VAL A 91 -16.54 -8.52 9.12
C VAL A 91 -17.47 -9.15 8.08
N LEU A 92 -17.42 -10.48 7.97
CA LEU A 92 -18.28 -11.33 7.16
C LEU A 92 -18.99 -12.31 8.09
N HIS A 93 -20.31 -12.20 8.22
CA HIS A 93 -21.03 -12.85 9.31
C HIS A 93 -22.34 -13.52 8.88
N VAL A 94 -22.59 -14.71 9.44
CA VAL A 94 -23.91 -15.34 9.50
C VAL A 94 -24.02 -16.24 10.74
N GLY A 95 -24.98 -15.98 11.61
CA GLY A 95 -25.28 -16.81 12.78
C GLY A 95 -25.40 -15.93 14.02
N ASP A 96 -24.89 -16.40 15.16
CA ASP A 96 -24.92 -15.71 16.45
C ASP A 96 -23.55 -15.58 17.12
N SER A 97 -22.47 -16.07 16.49
CA SER A 97 -21.12 -15.68 16.88
C SER A 97 -20.94 -14.17 16.68
N ARG A 98 -20.31 -13.51 17.66
CA ARG A 98 -20.20 -12.04 17.67
C ARG A 98 -18.79 -11.58 17.41
N ALA A 99 -18.64 -10.57 16.56
CA ALA A 99 -17.40 -9.81 16.43
C ALA A 99 -17.55 -8.43 17.09
N TRP A 100 -16.49 -7.97 17.73
CA TRP A 100 -16.42 -6.75 18.51
C TRP A 100 -15.18 -5.95 18.15
N HIS A 101 -15.30 -4.63 18.19
CA HIS A 101 -14.19 -3.69 18.10
C HIS A 101 -14.02 -3.01 19.46
N PHE A 102 -12.80 -3.03 19.98
CA PHE A 102 -12.46 -2.38 21.24
C PHE A 102 -11.44 -1.27 20.99
N ARG A 103 -11.80 -0.05 21.38
CA ARG A 103 -10.94 1.14 21.31
C ARG A 103 -11.20 2.01 22.54
N ASP A 104 -10.12 2.38 23.22
CA ASP A 104 -10.13 3.36 24.33
C ASP A 104 -11.23 3.11 25.39
N GLY A 105 -11.42 1.84 25.77
CA GLY A 105 -12.42 1.46 26.79
C GLY A 105 -13.85 1.35 26.26
N VAL A 106 -14.07 1.52 24.95
CA VAL A 106 -15.36 1.36 24.31
C VAL A 106 -15.39 0.05 23.54
N LEU A 107 -16.33 -0.82 23.91
CA LEU A 107 -16.62 -2.06 23.19
C LEU A 107 -17.80 -1.84 22.24
N THR A 108 -17.57 -2.01 20.94
CA THR A 108 -18.58 -1.83 19.90
C THR A 108 -18.85 -3.15 19.20
N ARG A 109 -20.10 -3.59 19.17
CA ARG A 109 -20.51 -4.79 18.45
C ARG A 109 -20.55 -4.56 16.94
N LEU A 110 -19.95 -5.46 16.17
CA LEU A 110 -19.86 -5.38 14.71
C LEU A 110 -20.87 -6.28 13.98
N THR A 111 -21.40 -7.32 14.62
CA THR A 111 -22.38 -8.26 14.03
C THR A 111 -23.79 -8.09 14.58
N GLN A 112 -24.79 -8.64 13.89
CA GLN A 112 -26.17 -8.77 14.36
C GLN A 112 -26.52 -10.27 14.39
N ASP A 113 -27.10 -10.75 15.50
CA ASP A 113 -27.43 -12.18 15.61
C ASP A 113 -28.61 -12.55 14.72
N HIS A 114 -28.50 -13.69 14.06
CA HIS A 114 -29.53 -14.28 13.23
C HIS A 114 -30.28 -15.38 13.96
N VAL A 115 -30.93 -15.01 15.06
CA VAL A 115 -31.73 -15.91 15.91
C VAL A 115 -33.18 -15.46 16.01
N HIS A 116 -34.07 -16.39 16.33
CA HIS A 116 -35.45 -16.12 16.71
C HIS A 116 -35.81 -16.90 17.97
N ASP A 117 -36.48 -16.25 18.91
CA ASP A 117 -36.94 -16.88 20.14
C ASP A 117 -38.26 -17.61 19.88
N GLN A 118 -38.23 -18.94 19.92
CA GLN A 118 -39.45 -19.75 19.85
C GLN A 118 -39.88 -20.21 21.25
N PRO A 119 -41.15 -20.02 21.64
CA PRO A 119 -41.69 -20.55 22.90
C PRO A 119 -41.46 -22.06 22.99
N GLY A 120 -40.70 -22.50 23.99
CA GLY A 120 -40.41 -23.91 24.26
C GLY A 120 -39.25 -24.54 23.46
N LYS A 121 -38.64 -23.82 22.51
CA LYS A 121 -37.46 -24.30 21.74
C LYS A 121 -36.17 -23.49 21.94
N GLY A 122 -36.23 -22.38 22.68
CA GLY A 122 -35.06 -21.55 22.98
C GLY A 122 -34.59 -20.73 21.77
N HIS A 123 -33.31 -20.33 21.80
CA HIS A 123 -32.64 -19.61 20.71
C HIS A 123 -32.49 -20.51 19.47
N VAL A 124 -33.24 -20.20 18.41
CA VAL A 124 -33.17 -20.94 17.14
C VAL A 124 -32.48 -20.08 16.08
N LEU A 125 -31.40 -20.60 15.50
CA LEU A 125 -30.71 -19.98 14.35
C LEU A 125 -31.63 -19.93 13.13
N ILE A 126 -31.90 -18.72 12.64
CA ILE A 126 -32.68 -18.48 11.41
C ILE A 126 -31.82 -18.33 10.16
N ARG A 127 -30.54 -17.97 10.31
CA ARG A 127 -29.55 -17.96 9.22
C ARG A 127 -28.25 -18.57 9.71
N ALA A 128 -27.75 -19.55 8.97
CA ALA A 128 -26.47 -20.20 9.19
C ALA A 128 -25.97 -20.79 7.87
N LEU A 129 -24.68 -21.11 7.78
CA LEU A 129 -24.16 -21.88 6.65
C LEU A 129 -24.80 -23.27 6.63
N GLY A 130 -25.15 -23.74 5.45
CA GLY A 130 -25.77 -25.05 5.24
C GLY A 130 -27.31 -25.05 5.34
N ILE A 131 -27.94 -23.99 5.87
CA ILE A 131 -29.41 -23.88 5.92
C ILE A 131 -29.99 -23.49 4.56
N GLU A 132 -29.51 -22.38 3.99
CA GLU A 132 -29.89 -21.91 2.65
C GLU A 132 -28.89 -22.37 1.60
N GLN A 133 -29.33 -22.51 0.34
CA GLN A 133 -28.46 -22.89 -0.77
C GLN A 133 -27.51 -21.74 -1.17
N ASP A 134 -28.01 -20.50 -1.16
CA ASP A 134 -27.23 -19.30 -1.43
C ASP A 134 -26.62 -18.74 -0.15
N VAL A 135 -25.33 -18.42 -0.20
CA VAL A 135 -24.66 -17.82 0.95
C VAL A 135 -25.00 -16.33 1.04
N LYS A 136 -25.56 -15.93 2.19
CA LYS A 136 -25.85 -14.52 2.51
C LYS A 136 -25.08 -14.14 3.76
N LEU A 137 -23.94 -13.50 3.56
CA LEU A 137 -23.12 -12.96 4.64
C LEU A 137 -23.45 -11.49 4.83
N ASP A 138 -23.67 -11.11 6.08
CA ASP A 138 -23.72 -9.71 6.46
C ASP A 138 -22.29 -9.17 6.45
N VAL A 139 -22.12 -7.97 5.89
CA VAL A 139 -20.82 -7.35 5.71
C VAL A 139 -20.77 -6.01 6.40
N ARG A 140 -19.75 -5.81 7.24
CA ARG A 140 -19.51 -4.54 7.91
C ARG A 140 -18.03 -4.20 7.91
N THR A 141 -17.69 -2.99 7.49
CA THR A 141 -16.32 -2.48 7.51
C THR A 141 -16.16 -1.42 8.60
N THR A 142 -15.03 -1.45 9.31
CA THR A 142 -14.67 -0.44 10.32
C THR A 142 -13.22 0.01 10.15
N PRO A 143 -12.92 1.32 10.29
CA PRO A 143 -11.55 1.81 10.22
C PRO A 143 -10.74 1.40 11.45
N LEU A 144 -9.50 1.00 11.21
CA LEU A 144 -8.53 0.56 12.20
C LEU A 144 -7.50 1.64 12.53
N THR A 145 -7.16 1.72 13.80
CA THR A 145 -6.01 2.46 14.32
C THR A 145 -5.07 1.53 15.07
N PRO A 146 -3.76 1.84 15.16
CA PRO A 146 -2.88 1.13 16.07
C PRO A 146 -3.47 1.11 17.49
N HIS A 147 -3.30 -0.01 18.18
CA HIS A 147 -3.85 -0.32 19.51
C HIS A 147 -5.34 -0.68 19.56
N ASP A 148 -6.04 -0.69 18.43
CA ASP A 148 -7.36 -1.33 18.37
C ASP A 148 -7.26 -2.83 18.64
N ARG A 149 -8.34 -3.41 19.18
CA ARG A 149 -8.49 -4.86 19.30
C ARG A 149 -9.77 -5.31 18.61
N ILE A 150 -9.68 -6.42 17.89
CA ILE A 150 -10.84 -7.15 17.38
C ILE A 150 -11.01 -8.39 18.25
N LEU A 151 -12.24 -8.63 18.71
CA LEU A 151 -12.60 -9.84 19.45
C LEU A 151 -13.68 -10.59 18.67
N ILE A 152 -13.56 -11.91 18.55
CA ILE A 152 -14.63 -12.80 18.08
C ILE A 152 -14.99 -13.78 19.20
N THR A 153 -16.28 -13.94 19.47
CA THR A 153 -16.79 -14.81 20.54
C THR A 153 -17.91 -15.73 20.07
N SER A 154 -17.91 -16.98 20.51
CA SER A 154 -19.12 -17.83 20.48
C SER A 154 -20.11 -17.42 21.58
N ASP A 155 -21.34 -17.91 21.47
CA ASP A 155 -22.42 -17.71 22.44
C ASP A 155 -22.09 -18.24 23.84
N GLY A 156 -21.25 -19.28 23.94
CA GLY A 156 -20.69 -19.74 25.21
C GLY A 156 -19.94 -18.66 26.01
N VAL A 157 -19.44 -17.59 25.35
CA VAL A 157 -18.87 -16.43 26.05
C VAL A 157 -19.92 -15.37 26.31
N HIS A 158 -20.57 -14.85 25.26
CA HIS A 158 -21.42 -13.66 25.36
C HIS A 158 -22.87 -13.96 25.80
N GLY A 159 -23.22 -15.23 25.98
CA GLY A 159 -24.41 -15.68 26.69
C GLY A 159 -24.20 -15.80 28.21
N VAL A 160 -22.94 -15.76 28.67
CA VAL A 160 -22.57 -15.85 30.09
C VAL A 160 -22.04 -14.52 30.62
N LEU A 161 -21.15 -13.87 29.87
CA LEU A 161 -20.54 -12.59 30.25
C LEU A 161 -21.31 -11.40 29.67
N THR A 162 -21.44 -10.34 30.47
CA THR A 162 -22.00 -9.07 30.00
C THR A 162 -20.99 -8.29 29.16
N GLU A 163 -21.46 -7.29 28.39
CA GLU A 163 -20.56 -6.40 27.64
C GLU A 163 -19.59 -5.65 28.57
N ASP A 164 -20.04 -5.29 29.78
CA ASP A 164 -19.19 -4.68 30.81
C ASP A 164 -18.12 -5.63 31.33
N ASP A 165 -18.41 -6.93 31.44
CA ASP A 165 -17.43 -7.94 31.81
C ASP A 165 -16.31 -8.06 30.78
N ILE A 166 -16.72 -8.16 29.50
CA ILE A 166 -15.79 -8.25 28.38
C ILE A 166 -14.94 -6.97 28.30
N CYS A 167 -15.58 -5.80 28.38
CA CYS A 167 -14.91 -4.50 28.34
C CYS A 167 -13.87 -4.36 29.46
N ARG A 168 -14.21 -4.76 30.69
CA ARG A 168 -13.31 -4.73 31.84
C ARG A 168 -12.09 -5.62 31.66
N ILE A 169 -12.26 -6.82 31.10
CA ILE A 169 -11.15 -7.74 30.84
C ILE A 169 -10.23 -7.17 29.76
N LEU A 170 -10.79 -6.75 28.61
CA LEU A 170 -10.01 -6.14 27.53
C LEU A 170 -9.32 -4.83 27.95
N GLY A 171 -9.93 -4.07 28.86
CA GLY A 171 -9.40 -2.83 29.41
C GLY A 171 -8.13 -2.99 30.25
N ARG A 172 -7.80 -4.21 30.69
CA ARG A 172 -6.53 -4.51 31.37
C ARG A 172 -5.32 -4.35 30.44
N ARG A 173 -5.54 -4.40 29.11
CA ARG A 173 -4.52 -4.37 28.06
C ARG A 173 -3.42 -5.41 28.29
N GLY A 174 -3.80 -6.63 28.64
CA GLY A 174 -2.90 -7.79 28.61
C GLY A 174 -2.56 -8.18 27.17
N SER A 175 -1.73 -9.21 26.99
CA SER A 175 -1.56 -9.81 25.65
C SER A 175 -2.89 -10.41 25.17
N ALA A 176 -3.08 -10.52 23.85
CA ALA A 176 -4.27 -11.15 23.27
C ALA A 176 -4.60 -12.51 23.90
N ASP A 177 -3.59 -13.37 24.08
CA ASP A 177 -3.77 -14.69 24.71
C ASP A 177 -4.17 -14.61 26.19
N ALA A 178 -3.55 -13.69 26.95
CA ALA A 178 -3.85 -13.55 28.37
C ALA A 178 -5.28 -13.05 28.60
N ASP A 179 -5.75 -12.10 27.81
CA ASP A 179 -7.10 -11.57 27.93
C ASP A 179 -8.14 -12.55 27.35
N ALA A 180 -7.80 -13.32 26.31
CA ALA A 180 -8.64 -14.41 25.82
C ALA A 180 -8.81 -15.50 26.89
N GLN A 181 -7.72 -15.90 27.56
CA GLN A 181 -7.79 -16.82 28.69
C GLN A 181 -8.60 -16.23 29.85
N GLY A 182 -8.42 -14.93 30.15
CA GLY A 182 -9.19 -14.23 31.17
C GLY A 182 -10.71 -14.23 30.91
N LEU A 183 -11.13 -14.16 29.64
CA LEU A 183 -12.54 -14.33 29.26
C LEU A 183 -13.03 -15.75 29.55
N LEU A 184 -12.26 -16.77 29.19
CA LEU A 184 -12.62 -18.18 29.43
C LEU A 184 -12.65 -18.53 30.93
N ASP A 185 -11.73 -17.99 31.72
CA ASP A 185 -11.69 -18.17 33.16
C ASP A 185 -12.93 -17.54 33.82
N ALA A 186 -13.34 -16.35 33.36
CA ALA A 186 -14.56 -15.69 33.83
C ALA A 186 -15.83 -16.47 33.48
N VAL A 187 -15.90 -17.04 32.26
CA VAL A 187 -17.01 -17.93 31.84
C VAL A 187 -17.06 -19.17 32.73
N THR A 188 -15.90 -19.79 32.99
CA THR A 188 -15.80 -20.98 33.84
C THR A 188 -16.26 -20.67 35.27
N ALA A 189 -15.82 -19.54 35.83
CA ALA A 189 -16.19 -19.10 37.17
C ALA A 189 -17.70 -18.81 37.30
N ALA A 190 -18.36 -18.37 36.24
CA ALA A 190 -19.80 -18.12 36.19
C ALA A 190 -20.65 -19.39 36.01
N GLY A 191 -20.03 -20.57 35.86
CA GLY A 191 -20.72 -21.85 35.73
C GLY A 191 -21.10 -22.18 34.29
N ALA A 192 -20.10 -22.23 33.40
CA ALA A 192 -20.25 -22.55 31.99
C ALA A 192 -21.11 -23.81 31.74
N ARG A 193 -22.07 -23.69 30.82
CA ARG A 193 -22.96 -24.80 30.41
C ARG A 193 -22.64 -25.33 29.01
N ASP A 194 -21.79 -24.62 28.27
CA ASP A 194 -21.41 -24.91 26.88
C ASP A 194 -19.93 -24.55 26.64
N ASN A 195 -19.41 -24.95 25.49
CA ASN A 195 -18.07 -24.59 25.05
C ASN A 195 -17.99 -23.10 24.73
N ALA A 196 -16.91 -22.46 25.20
CA ALA A 196 -16.67 -21.04 25.00
C ALA A 196 -15.44 -20.83 24.10
N THR A 197 -15.59 -20.00 23.08
CA THR A 197 -14.50 -19.59 22.19
C THR A 197 -14.34 -18.08 22.23
N ALA A 198 -13.11 -17.61 22.46
CA ALA A 198 -12.73 -16.20 22.34
C ALA A 198 -11.44 -16.09 21.51
N LEU A 199 -11.46 -15.28 20.46
CA LEU A 199 -10.32 -14.99 19.60
C LEU A 199 -10.05 -13.49 19.59
N ILE A 200 -8.85 -13.06 20.01
CA ILE A 200 -8.46 -11.65 20.06
C ILE A 200 -7.37 -11.39 19.02
N VAL A 201 -7.50 -10.28 18.28
CA VAL A 201 -6.50 -9.79 17.32
C VAL A 201 -6.09 -8.38 17.70
N ASP A 202 -4.81 -8.20 18.05
CA ASP A 202 -4.20 -6.91 18.37
C ASP A 202 -3.73 -6.19 17.10
N VAL A 203 -4.17 -4.95 16.92
CA VAL A 203 -3.73 -4.11 15.79
C VAL A 203 -2.46 -3.37 16.19
N ILE A 204 -1.30 -3.95 15.86
CA ILE A 204 0.01 -3.35 16.19
C ILE A 204 0.34 -2.22 15.21
N THR A 205 0.13 -2.44 13.91
CA THR A 205 0.39 -1.48 12.83
C THR A 205 -0.65 -1.60 11.74
N THR A 206 -1.00 -0.49 11.10
CA THR A 206 -1.89 -0.46 9.93
C THR A 206 -1.08 -0.26 8.63
N GLY A 207 -1.51 -0.92 7.55
CA GLY A 207 -0.90 -0.79 6.22
C GLY A 207 -1.38 0.44 5.42
N ALA A 208 -0.98 0.51 4.15
CA ALA A 208 -1.52 1.48 3.18
C ALA A 208 -3.00 1.19 2.88
N LEU A 209 -3.74 2.21 2.44
CA LEU A 209 -5.15 2.10 2.04
C LEU A 209 -5.36 0.95 1.04
N ASP A 210 -6.45 0.21 1.20
CA ASP A 210 -6.82 -0.88 0.30
C ASP A 210 -7.79 -0.39 -0.79
N TRP A 211 -8.22 -1.29 -1.70
CA TRP A 211 -9.07 -0.92 -2.83
C TRP A 211 -10.43 -0.33 -2.40
N GLU A 212 -10.99 -0.81 -1.29
CA GLU A 212 -12.30 -0.36 -0.79
C GLU A 212 -12.19 0.99 -0.10
N ALA A 213 -11.17 1.18 0.75
CA ALA A 213 -10.93 2.47 1.38
C ALA A 213 -10.65 3.56 0.33
N LEU A 214 -9.87 3.23 -0.70
CA LEU A 214 -9.64 4.14 -1.84
C LEU A 214 -10.93 4.34 -2.66
N GLY A 215 -11.77 3.31 -2.76
CA GLY A 215 -13.08 3.37 -3.41
C GLY A 215 -14.01 4.34 -2.70
N ALA A 216 -14.12 4.24 -1.38
CA ALA A 216 -14.91 5.14 -0.55
C ALA A 216 -14.40 6.60 -0.63
N GLU A 217 -13.07 6.81 -0.64
CA GLU A 217 -12.45 8.12 -0.88
C GLU A 217 -12.86 8.69 -2.24
N VAL A 218 -12.74 7.89 -3.30
CA VAL A 218 -13.11 8.29 -4.67
C VAL A 218 -14.61 8.54 -4.81
N ASP A 219 -15.45 7.70 -4.22
CA ASP A 219 -16.92 7.79 -4.28
C ASP A 219 -17.46 9.03 -3.55
N GLY A 220 -16.79 9.46 -2.47
CA GLY A 220 -17.13 10.68 -1.74
C GLY A 220 -16.84 11.98 -2.51
N LEU A 221 -16.03 11.93 -3.58
CA LEU A 221 -15.65 13.12 -4.35
C LEU A 221 -16.58 13.35 -5.55
N PRO A 222 -17.11 14.56 -5.78
CA PRO A 222 -17.92 14.86 -6.95
C PRO A 222 -17.06 14.91 -8.23
N ILE A 223 -17.65 14.54 -9.37
CA ILE A 223 -17.05 14.77 -10.69
C ILE A 223 -17.62 16.07 -11.25
N LEU A 224 -16.83 17.15 -11.22
CA LEU A 224 -17.21 18.46 -11.74
C LEU A 224 -16.44 18.77 -13.04
N PRO A 225 -16.83 19.81 -13.81
CA PRO A 225 -16.06 20.26 -14.96
C PRO A 225 -14.61 20.61 -14.56
N PRO A 226 -13.59 20.12 -15.30
CA PRO A 226 -12.20 20.45 -15.01
C PRO A 226 -11.96 21.97 -15.07
N PRO A 227 -11.12 22.54 -14.17
CA PRO A 227 -10.78 23.95 -14.23
C PRO A 227 -10.02 24.33 -15.51
N GLY A 228 -9.85 25.62 -15.74
CA GLY A 228 -9.02 26.17 -16.81
C GLY A 228 -7.53 26.26 -16.44
N ALA A 229 -6.67 26.37 -17.45
CA ALA A 229 -5.26 26.75 -17.22
C ALA A 229 -5.18 28.16 -16.61
N GLY A 230 -4.23 28.37 -15.71
CA GLY A 230 -4.05 29.56 -14.88
C GLY A 230 -4.93 29.64 -13.62
N GLN A 231 -5.76 28.64 -13.34
CA GLN A 231 -6.65 28.63 -12.16
C GLN A 231 -6.07 27.82 -11.00
N ASP A 232 -6.47 28.18 -9.78
CA ASP A 232 -6.15 27.44 -8.57
C ASP A 232 -7.26 26.46 -8.18
N ILE A 233 -6.87 25.31 -7.65
CA ILE A 233 -7.78 24.31 -7.09
C ILE A 233 -7.12 23.62 -5.90
N ASP A 234 -7.78 23.65 -4.74
CA ASP A 234 -7.33 22.97 -3.52
C ASP A 234 -5.85 23.25 -3.17
N GLY A 235 -5.39 24.49 -3.40
CA GLY A 235 -3.99 24.90 -3.19
C GLY A 235 -3.00 24.48 -4.27
N TYR A 236 -3.47 23.89 -5.37
CA TYR A 236 -2.69 23.63 -6.59
C TYR A 236 -2.95 24.71 -7.63
N HIS A 237 -1.88 25.32 -8.14
CA HIS A 237 -1.96 26.22 -9.28
C HIS A 237 -1.83 25.43 -10.59
N LEU A 238 -2.83 25.47 -11.47
CA LEU A 238 -2.79 24.80 -12.77
C LEU A 238 -2.11 25.72 -13.79
N ASP A 239 -0.87 25.45 -14.15
CA ASP A 239 -0.09 26.30 -15.06
C ASP A 239 -0.58 26.18 -16.51
N ARG A 240 -0.40 25.02 -17.13
CA ARG A 240 -0.80 24.77 -18.53
C ARG A 240 -1.46 23.42 -18.75
N LEU A 241 -2.29 23.36 -19.78
CA LEU A 241 -2.92 22.13 -20.24
C LEU A 241 -1.89 21.26 -20.97
N LEU A 242 -1.66 20.04 -20.48
CA LEU A 242 -0.78 19.05 -21.11
C LEU A 242 -1.54 18.19 -22.12
N SER A 243 -2.78 17.82 -21.81
CA SER A 243 -3.61 17.00 -22.68
C SER A 243 -5.09 17.28 -22.47
N ASP A 244 -5.83 17.40 -23.56
CA ASP A 244 -7.28 17.51 -23.59
C ASP A 244 -7.91 16.27 -24.25
N GLY A 245 -7.75 15.13 -23.59
CA GLY A 245 -8.24 13.84 -24.08
C GLY A 245 -9.77 13.73 -24.07
N ARG A 246 -10.30 12.68 -24.72
CA ARG A 246 -11.76 12.43 -24.78
C ARG A 246 -12.40 12.30 -23.39
N TYR A 247 -11.71 11.70 -22.43
CA TYR A 247 -12.28 11.39 -21.11
C TYR A 247 -11.71 12.21 -19.97
N THR A 248 -10.52 12.79 -20.16
CA THR A 248 -9.77 13.44 -19.09
C THR A 248 -9.11 14.71 -19.58
N ARG A 249 -8.96 15.69 -18.68
CA ARG A 249 -8.03 16.80 -18.83
C ARG A 249 -6.84 16.62 -17.92
N VAL A 250 -5.66 16.90 -18.45
CA VAL A 250 -4.39 16.72 -17.74
C VAL A 250 -3.66 18.06 -17.74
N PHE A 251 -3.33 18.55 -16.55
CA PHE A 251 -2.65 19.83 -16.34
C PHE A 251 -1.30 19.63 -15.70
N LEU A 252 -0.35 20.47 -16.11
CA LEU A 252 0.83 20.77 -15.31
C LEU A 252 0.40 21.68 -14.18
N ALA A 253 0.84 21.39 -12.96
CA ALA A 253 0.44 22.13 -11.78
C ALA A 253 1.59 22.28 -10.77
N HIS A 254 1.44 23.20 -9.83
CA HIS A 254 2.38 23.43 -8.74
C HIS A 254 1.64 23.47 -7.40
N ASP A 255 2.28 22.96 -6.35
CA ASP A 255 1.78 23.05 -4.97
C ASP A 255 2.64 24.06 -4.20
N GLY A 256 2.04 25.03 -3.52
CA GLY A 256 2.82 26.01 -2.74
C GLY A 256 3.71 25.35 -1.67
N ALA A 257 3.35 24.15 -1.21
CA ALA A 257 4.12 23.38 -0.25
C ALA A 257 5.24 22.52 -0.88
N ARG A 258 5.24 22.30 -2.20
CA ARG A 258 6.20 21.43 -2.88
C ARG A 258 6.84 22.16 -4.06
N PRO A 259 8.19 22.28 -4.10
CA PRO A 259 8.86 22.89 -5.26
C PRO A 259 8.67 22.04 -6.53
N ALA A 260 8.49 20.73 -6.36
CA ALA A 260 8.22 19.73 -7.39
C ALA A 260 6.91 20.01 -8.18
N PRO A 261 6.76 19.91 -9.53
CA PRO A 261 5.45 20.14 -10.09
C PRO A 261 4.63 18.86 -9.93
N LEU A 262 3.42 18.95 -10.42
CA LEU A 262 2.51 17.85 -10.38
C LEU A 262 1.79 17.78 -11.72
N VAL A 263 1.28 16.59 -12.00
CA VAL A 263 0.26 16.38 -13.00
C VAL A 263 -1.05 16.21 -12.26
N LEU A 264 -2.00 17.09 -12.57
CA LEU A 264 -3.38 16.93 -12.12
C LEU A 264 -4.24 16.43 -13.27
N LYS A 265 -4.82 15.25 -13.08
CA LYS A 265 -5.70 14.59 -14.05
C LYS A 265 -7.13 14.64 -13.56
N PHE A 266 -8.02 15.21 -14.36
CA PHE A 266 -9.44 15.38 -14.06
C PHE A 266 -10.31 14.57 -15.01
N PRO A 267 -11.37 13.88 -14.54
CA PRO A 267 -12.38 13.27 -15.39
C PRO A 267 -13.31 14.33 -15.99
N LYS A 268 -13.82 14.08 -17.20
CA LYS A 268 -14.86 14.92 -17.82
C LYS A 268 -16.26 14.38 -17.50
N PRO A 269 -17.21 15.20 -16.98
CA PRO A 269 -18.52 14.73 -16.52
C PRO A 269 -19.41 14.04 -17.57
N ALA A 270 -19.30 14.43 -18.84
CA ALA A 270 -20.33 14.12 -19.85
C ALA A 270 -20.02 12.92 -20.79
N ILE A 271 -18.89 12.23 -20.61
CA ILE A 271 -18.36 11.34 -21.67
C ILE A 271 -18.22 9.87 -21.23
N LEU A 272 -18.27 9.59 -19.93
CA LEU A 272 -18.31 8.24 -19.36
C LEU A 272 -19.53 8.09 -18.46
N SER A 273 -20.00 6.87 -18.23
CA SER A 273 -20.83 6.62 -17.06
C SER A 273 -20.04 7.01 -15.82
N GLU A 274 -20.69 7.67 -14.86
CA GLU A 274 -20.02 8.14 -13.64
C GLU A 274 -19.25 7.01 -12.94
N LYS A 275 -19.88 5.82 -12.87
CA LYS A 275 -19.26 4.59 -12.36
C LYS A 275 -18.00 4.18 -13.14
N GLY A 276 -18.00 4.33 -14.46
CA GLY A 276 -16.85 4.02 -15.32
C GLY A 276 -15.67 4.98 -15.09
N ALA A 277 -15.94 6.28 -14.98
CA ALA A 277 -14.93 7.28 -14.67
C ALA A 277 -14.29 7.02 -13.29
N ARG A 278 -15.11 6.82 -12.25
CA ARG A 278 -14.65 6.48 -10.90
C ARG A 278 -13.80 5.21 -10.89
N SER A 279 -14.24 4.16 -11.57
CA SER A 279 -13.51 2.88 -11.65
C SER A 279 -12.12 3.01 -12.30
N ALA A 280 -12.00 3.84 -13.33
CA ALA A 280 -10.72 4.07 -14.00
C ALA A 280 -9.74 4.83 -13.09
N PHE A 281 -10.23 5.89 -12.44
CA PHE A 281 -9.44 6.71 -11.51
C PHE A 281 -9.04 5.94 -10.26
N LEU A 282 -9.95 5.16 -9.69
CA LEU A 282 -9.69 4.26 -8.58
C LEU A 282 -8.57 3.27 -8.92
N ARG A 283 -8.62 2.68 -10.13
CA ARG A 283 -7.57 1.77 -10.60
C ARG A 283 -6.21 2.44 -10.67
N GLU A 284 -6.14 3.60 -11.32
CA GLU A 284 -4.88 4.34 -11.51
C GLU A 284 -4.31 4.82 -10.17
N SER A 285 -5.16 5.30 -9.27
CA SER A 285 -4.78 5.66 -7.90
C SER A 285 -4.26 4.46 -7.12
N PHE A 286 -4.95 3.32 -7.19
CA PHE A 286 -4.55 2.10 -6.50
C PHE A 286 -3.19 1.58 -6.97
N ILE A 287 -2.97 1.51 -8.29
CA ILE A 287 -1.69 1.07 -8.87
C ILE A 287 -0.58 2.03 -8.45
N GLY A 288 -0.75 3.34 -8.69
CA GLY A 288 0.30 4.33 -8.46
C GLY A 288 0.64 4.60 -6.99
N ARG A 289 -0.30 4.38 -6.05
CA ARG A 289 -0.04 4.52 -4.60
C ARG A 289 0.60 3.27 -4.00
N ARG A 290 0.47 2.09 -4.63
CA ARG A 290 0.90 0.80 -4.07
C ARG A 290 2.20 0.26 -4.65
N VAL A 291 2.52 0.64 -5.89
CA VAL A 291 3.69 0.11 -6.61
C VAL A 291 4.87 1.06 -6.38
N ASP A 292 5.85 0.60 -5.62
CA ASP A 292 7.13 1.30 -5.47
C ASP A 292 8.13 0.72 -6.47
N SER A 293 8.20 1.33 -7.66
CA SER A 293 9.08 0.91 -8.75
C SER A 293 9.48 2.12 -9.59
N PRO A 294 10.75 2.26 -9.99
CA PRO A 294 11.18 3.35 -10.86
C PRO A 294 10.56 3.27 -12.27
N TYR A 295 10.01 2.11 -12.65
CA TYR A 295 9.43 1.85 -13.98
C TYR A 295 7.89 1.98 -14.01
N VAL A 296 7.25 2.38 -12.91
CA VAL A 296 5.79 2.58 -12.83
C VAL A 296 5.50 3.97 -12.31
N GLY A 297 4.59 4.68 -12.98
CA GLY A 297 4.17 6.02 -12.56
C GLY A 297 3.55 6.01 -11.16
N ARG A 298 4.00 6.93 -10.30
CA ARG A 298 3.54 7.08 -8.93
C ARG A 298 2.29 7.95 -8.89
N THR A 299 1.36 7.61 -8.02
CA THR A 299 0.24 8.49 -7.64
C THR A 299 0.46 8.97 -6.22
N LEU A 300 0.36 10.27 -6.01
CA LEU A 300 0.53 10.91 -4.72
C LEU A 300 -0.81 10.94 -3.97
N THR A 301 -0.74 10.89 -2.64
CA THR A 301 -1.91 11.05 -1.77
C THR A 301 -2.00 12.51 -1.34
N PRO A 302 -3.04 13.26 -1.74
CA PRO A 302 -3.31 14.59 -1.20
C PRO A 302 -3.60 14.51 0.31
N GLU A 303 -3.48 15.63 1.00
CA GLU A 303 -3.86 15.73 2.41
C GLU A 303 -5.35 15.40 2.59
N ALA A 304 -5.70 14.76 3.71
CA ALA A 304 -7.06 14.34 3.97
C ALA A 304 -8.02 15.55 3.96
N GLY A 305 -9.10 15.47 3.17
CA GLY A 305 -10.07 16.56 3.03
C GLY A 305 -9.63 17.72 2.13
N ARG A 306 -8.42 17.66 1.54
CA ARG A 306 -7.95 18.70 0.60
C ARG A 306 -8.73 18.71 -0.70
N GLN A 307 -9.14 17.54 -1.20
CA GLN A 307 -9.79 17.42 -2.51
C GLN A 307 -11.25 17.86 -2.46
N SER A 308 -11.61 18.88 -3.24
CA SER A 308 -13.01 19.33 -3.43
C SER A 308 -13.75 18.57 -4.53
N GLN A 309 -13.02 17.92 -5.44
CA GLN A 309 -13.55 17.10 -6.51
C GLN A 309 -12.58 15.97 -6.88
N LEU A 310 -13.04 15.04 -7.71
CA LEU A 310 -12.20 13.91 -8.14
C LEU A 310 -11.10 14.37 -9.11
N TYR A 311 -9.85 14.22 -8.68
CA TYR A 311 -8.67 14.29 -9.54
C TYR A 311 -7.56 13.40 -8.99
N LEU A 312 -6.60 13.05 -9.84
CA LEU A 312 -5.36 12.39 -9.44
C LEU A 312 -4.23 13.39 -9.40
N VAL A 313 -3.34 13.22 -8.42
CA VAL A 313 -2.09 13.97 -8.32
C VAL A 313 -0.95 13.01 -8.57
N GLN A 314 -0.13 13.28 -9.58
CA GLN A 314 1.02 12.47 -9.95
C GLN A 314 2.26 13.37 -10.04
N PRO A 315 3.48 12.83 -9.83
CA PRO A 315 4.68 13.54 -10.25
C PRO A 315 4.62 13.80 -11.77
N TYR A 316 5.13 14.94 -12.21
CA TYR A 316 5.36 15.16 -13.62
C TYR A 316 6.59 14.35 -14.05
N TYR A 317 6.44 13.55 -15.11
CA TYR A 317 7.53 12.84 -15.75
C TYR A 317 7.86 13.58 -17.04
N GLU A 318 9.10 14.04 -17.14
CA GLU A 318 9.56 14.71 -18.36
C GLU A 318 9.78 13.73 -19.49
N GLY A 319 9.46 14.18 -20.71
CA GLY A 319 9.66 13.43 -21.92
C GLY A 319 8.42 13.38 -22.79
N GLN A 320 8.41 12.42 -23.73
CA GLN A 320 7.30 12.17 -24.63
C GLN A 320 6.75 10.77 -24.44
N THR A 321 5.50 10.55 -24.87
CA THR A 321 4.96 9.20 -24.86
C THR A 321 5.66 8.34 -25.92
N LEU A 322 5.73 7.03 -25.70
CA LEU A 322 6.21 6.08 -26.71
C LEU A 322 5.36 6.19 -27.99
N HIS A 323 4.05 6.47 -27.87
CA HIS A 323 3.20 6.76 -29.02
C HIS A 323 3.69 7.96 -29.84
N ALA A 324 3.96 9.09 -29.18
CA ALA A 324 4.46 10.30 -29.84
C ALA A 324 5.80 10.04 -30.54
N ARG A 325 6.72 9.31 -29.88
CA ARG A 325 8.02 8.92 -30.46
C ARG A 325 7.85 8.08 -31.73
N LEU A 326 7.02 7.03 -31.66
CA LEU A 326 6.77 6.11 -32.77
C LEU A 326 6.03 6.75 -33.96
N THR A 327 5.35 7.87 -33.73
CA THR A 327 4.65 8.61 -34.79
C THR A 327 5.60 9.40 -35.68
N HIS A 328 6.74 9.83 -35.13
CA HIS A 328 7.75 10.59 -35.87
C HIS A 328 8.75 9.65 -36.56
N ASP A 329 9.39 8.79 -35.77
CA ASP A 329 10.41 7.86 -36.26
C ASP A 329 10.27 6.48 -35.59
N PRO A 330 10.61 5.37 -36.28
CA PRO A 330 10.78 4.08 -35.62
C PRO A 330 11.91 4.11 -34.58
N LEU A 331 11.85 3.21 -33.61
CA LEU A 331 12.96 2.96 -32.69
C LEU A 331 14.02 2.11 -33.40
N GLU A 332 15.29 2.39 -33.14
CA GLU A 332 16.36 1.46 -33.51
C GLU A 332 16.29 0.17 -32.68
N MET A 333 16.93 -0.90 -33.14
CA MET A 333 16.85 -2.20 -32.46
C MET A 333 17.35 -2.14 -31.01
N GLY A 334 18.45 -1.42 -30.76
CA GLY A 334 18.99 -1.23 -29.40
C GLY A 334 18.01 -0.49 -28.47
N GLU A 335 17.50 0.66 -28.94
CA GLU A 335 16.50 1.47 -28.23
C GLU A 335 15.22 0.67 -27.94
N GLY A 336 14.75 -0.10 -28.93
CA GLY A 336 13.59 -0.99 -28.80
C GLY A 336 13.78 -2.07 -27.72
N VAL A 337 14.95 -2.73 -27.68
CA VAL A 337 15.27 -3.71 -26.61
C VAL A 337 15.32 -3.03 -25.24
N ALA A 338 15.91 -1.84 -25.14
CA ALA A 338 16.00 -1.10 -23.88
C ALA A 338 14.61 -0.73 -23.34
N VAL A 339 13.72 -0.22 -24.20
CA VAL A 339 12.32 0.06 -23.86
C VAL A 339 11.59 -1.23 -23.43
N ALA A 340 11.74 -2.32 -24.18
CA ALA A 340 11.12 -3.60 -23.85
C ALA A 340 11.59 -4.14 -22.49
N LEU A 341 12.88 -4.03 -22.15
CA LEU A 341 13.41 -4.42 -20.85
C LEU A 341 12.83 -3.57 -19.71
N LYS A 342 12.71 -2.25 -19.88
CA LYS A 342 12.07 -1.37 -18.89
C LYS A 342 10.59 -1.73 -18.69
N LEU A 343 9.86 -2.01 -19.77
CA LEU A 343 8.47 -2.47 -19.70
C LEU A 343 8.32 -3.83 -19.02
N ALA A 344 9.20 -4.79 -19.33
CA ALA A 344 9.20 -6.09 -18.66
C ALA A 344 9.45 -5.95 -17.16
N ARG A 345 10.35 -5.05 -16.74
CA ARG A 345 10.60 -4.73 -15.32
C ARG A 345 9.39 -4.05 -14.66
N ALA A 346 8.70 -3.16 -15.36
CA ALA A 346 7.46 -2.55 -14.89
C ALA A 346 6.37 -3.62 -14.65
N VAL A 347 6.13 -4.49 -15.64
CA VAL A 347 5.17 -5.60 -15.55
C VAL A 347 5.52 -6.55 -14.41
N ALA A 348 6.80 -6.92 -14.28
CA ALA A 348 7.25 -7.77 -13.18
C ALA A 348 7.00 -7.12 -11.80
N ALA A 349 7.21 -5.81 -11.67
CA ALA A 349 6.94 -5.08 -10.43
C ALA A 349 5.44 -5.09 -10.08
N LEU A 350 4.56 -4.94 -11.07
CA LEU A 350 3.11 -5.04 -10.89
C LEU A 350 2.69 -6.47 -10.49
N HIS A 351 3.18 -7.48 -11.19
CA HIS A 351 2.83 -8.88 -10.93
C HIS A 351 3.30 -9.37 -9.57
N ARG A 352 4.46 -8.91 -9.07
CA ARG A 352 4.92 -9.21 -7.70
C ARG A 352 3.95 -8.73 -6.61
N LEU A 353 3.11 -7.76 -6.91
CA LEU A 353 2.08 -7.23 -6.02
C LEU A 353 0.68 -7.79 -6.32
N GLY A 354 0.58 -8.79 -7.21
CA GLY A 354 -0.69 -9.35 -7.67
C GLY A 354 -1.50 -8.39 -8.55
N VAL A 355 -0.87 -7.37 -9.13
CA VAL A 355 -1.54 -6.35 -9.93
C VAL A 355 -1.33 -6.62 -11.41
N ALA A 356 -2.41 -6.72 -12.18
CA ALA A 356 -2.37 -6.68 -13.64
C ALA A 356 -2.78 -5.29 -14.14
N HIS A 357 -1.94 -4.62 -14.95
CA HIS A 357 -2.24 -3.27 -15.47
C HIS A 357 -3.47 -3.24 -16.38
N ARG A 358 -3.58 -4.24 -17.29
CA ARG A 358 -4.68 -4.42 -18.26
C ARG A 358 -4.87 -3.30 -19.31
N ASP A 359 -3.92 -2.36 -19.43
CA ASP A 359 -3.96 -1.28 -20.43
C ASP A 359 -2.53 -0.82 -20.79
N ILE A 360 -1.65 -1.78 -21.11
CA ILE A 360 -0.29 -1.48 -21.54
C ILE A 360 -0.33 -1.15 -23.03
N LYS A 361 -0.08 0.11 -23.37
CA LYS A 361 -0.04 0.63 -24.74
C LYS A 361 0.95 1.80 -24.84
N PRO A 362 1.44 2.15 -26.03
CA PRO A 362 2.43 3.23 -26.21
C PRO A 362 2.04 4.58 -25.61
N ASP A 363 0.75 4.90 -25.55
CA ASP A 363 0.23 6.14 -24.95
C ASP A 363 0.48 6.24 -23.44
N ASN A 364 0.59 5.10 -22.76
CA ASN A 364 0.74 4.99 -21.30
C ASN A 364 2.21 4.78 -20.89
N VAL A 365 3.16 4.95 -21.82
CA VAL A 365 4.61 4.79 -21.58
C VAL A 365 5.28 6.13 -21.85
N ILE A 366 5.97 6.70 -20.85
CA ILE A 366 6.71 7.95 -20.99
C ILE A 366 8.20 7.61 -21.13
N LEU A 367 8.84 8.17 -22.17
CA LEU A 367 10.26 8.07 -22.43
C LEU A 367 10.95 9.34 -21.91
N GLU A 368 11.76 9.20 -20.87
CA GLU A 368 12.61 10.29 -20.34
C GLU A 368 13.67 10.68 -21.39
N MET A 369 13.92 11.99 -21.57
CA MET A 369 14.79 12.52 -22.63
C MET A 369 16.08 13.15 -22.08
N ALA A 370 17.17 13.03 -22.86
CA ALA A 370 18.42 13.73 -22.61
C ALA A 370 18.31 15.24 -22.94
N PRO A 371 19.15 16.13 -22.34
CA PRO A 371 19.08 17.58 -22.49
C PRO A 371 19.06 18.07 -23.94
N GLU A 372 19.90 17.49 -24.79
CA GLU A 372 20.07 17.85 -26.19
C GLU A 372 18.85 17.50 -27.07
N LEU A 373 18.09 16.48 -26.69
CA LEU A 373 16.87 16.09 -27.39
C LEU A 373 15.75 17.13 -27.24
N PHE A 374 15.78 17.94 -26.17
CA PHE A 374 14.83 19.05 -26.01
C PHE A 374 15.06 20.17 -27.03
N ASP A 375 16.28 20.32 -27.52
CA ASP A 375 16.66 21.35 -28.49
C ASP A 375 16.52 20.83 -29.95
N GLY A 376 15.94 19.63 -30.14
CA GLY A 376 15.67 19.04 -31.45
C GLY A 376 16.85 18.31 -32.08
N ALA A 377 17.91 18.03 -31.32
CA ALA A 377 19.00 17.18 -31.80
C ALA A 377 18.51 15.74 -32.03
N PRO A 378 19.03 15.02 -33.04
CA PRO A 378 18.78 13.59 -33.18
C PRO A 378 19.41 12.83 -32.01
N GLY A 379 18.77 11.75 -31.58
CA GLY A 379 19.34 10.87 -30.57
C GLY A 379 20.59 10.17 -31.07
N ASP A 380 21.57 10.08 -30.19
CA ASP A 380 22.87 9.46 -30.43
C ASP A 380 23.31 8.61 -29.22
N ALA A 381 24.48 7.98 -29.32
CA ALA A 381 25.02 7.15 -28.24
C ALA A 381 25.20 7.92 -26.91
N ALA A 382 25.50 9.22 -26.97
CA ALA A 382 25.63 10.04 -25.77
C ALA A 382 24.27 10.29 -25.10
N SER A 383 23.21 10.47 -25.89
CA SER A 383 21.82 10.58 -25.41
C SER A 383 21.39 9.30 -24.68
N ASP A 384 21.75 8.13 -25.21
CA ASP A 384 21.48 6.82 -24.58
C ASP A 384 22.25 6.65 -23.27
N GLN A 385 23.53 7.05 -23.23
CA GLN A 385 24.32 7.04 -22.00
C GLN A 385 23.65 7.88 -20.90
N PHE A 386 23.10 9.05 -21.25
CA PHE A 386 22.40 9.90 -20.29
C PHE A 386 21.14 9.22 -19.74
N ALA A 387 20.29 8.66 -20.61
CA ALA A 387 19.08 7.94 -20.20
C ALA A 387 19.41 6.71 -19.32
N LEU A 388 20.50 6.01 -19.63
CA LEU A 388 21.04 4.93 -18.80
C LEU A 388 21.51 5.46 -17.44
N GLY A 389 22.21 6.60 -17.42
CA GLY A 389 22.63 7.30 -16.20
C GLY A 389 21.48 7.63 -15.26
N VAL A 390 20.41 8.24 -15.78
CA VAL A 390 19.20 8.55 -15.00
C VAL A 390 18.57 7.27 -14.46
N THR A 391 18.50 6.22 -15.29
CA THR A 391 17.96 4.92 -14.90
C THR A 391 18.76 4.27 -13.76
N LEU A 392 20.09 4.25 -13.87
CA LEU A 392 20.99 3.71 -12.84
C LEU A 392 20.89 4.53 -11.56
N TYR A 393 20.89 5.86 -11.66
CA TYR A 393 20.72 6.75 -10.52
C TYR A 393 19.45 6.43 -9.74
N ARG A 394 18.30 6.41 -10.42
CA ARG A 394 16.99 6.16 -9.80
C ARG A 394 16.89 4.75 -9.23
N THR A 395 17.54 3.77 -9.87
CA THR A 395 17.61 2.40 -9.34
C THR A 395 18.33 2.35 -7.99
N LEU A 396 19.36 3.17 -7.78
CA LEU A 396 20.15 3.18 -6.55
C LEU A 396 19.63 4.19 -5.51
N ALA A 397 18.97 5.27 -5.93
CA ALA A 397 18.45 6.35 -5.10
C ALA A 397 16.96 6.18 -4.73
N GLY A 398 16.25 5.24 -5.36
CA GLY A 398 14.81 5.05 -5.17
C GLY A 398 13.99 6.14 -5.87
N PRO A 399 13.09 6.86 -5.17
CA PRO A 399 12.19 7.81 -5.80
C PRO A 399 12.88 9.11 -6.29
N HIS A 400 14.12 9.36 -5.88
CA HIS A 400 14.81 10.62 -6.11
C HIS A 400 15.45 10.71 -7.51
N TYR A 401 15.24 11.85 -8.16
CA TYR A 401 15.93 12.20 -9.40
C TYR A 401 17.32 12.80 -9.15
N PRO A 402 18.21 12.79 -10.17
CA PRO A 402 19.54 13.35 -10.02
C PRO A 402 19.57 14.85 -9.72
N TRP A 403 18.54 15.62 -10.08
CA TRP A 403 18.50 17.06 -9.78
C TRP A 403 17.47 17.39 -8.70
N PRO A 404 17.78 18.31 -7.77
CA PRO A 404 16.87 18.68 -6.67
C PRO A 404 15.53 19.25 -7.16
N ASN A 405 15.54 19.76 -8.38
CA ASN A 405 14.42 20.37 -9.08
C ASN A 405 14.05 19.61 -10.36
N ALA A 406 14.59 18.42 -10.64
CA ALA A 406 14.03 17.56 -11.71
C ALA A 406 12.68 16.99 -11.28
N GLU A 407 12.48 16.90 -9.96
CA GLU A 407 11.15 16.74 -9.41
C GLU A 407 10.31 18.00 -9.55
N ALA A 408 10.78 19.20 -10.00
CA ALA A 408 10.12 20.53 -10.22
C ALA A 408 9.90 20.85 -11.73
N ALA A 409 8.68 21.20 -12.19
CA ALA A 409 8.37 21.19 -13.63
C ALA A 409 9.06 22.32 -14.34
N GLY A 410 9.62 21.94 -15.46
CA GLY A 410 10.41 22.76 -16.33
C GLY A 410 11.64 21.95 -16.67
N ARG A 411 12.19 22.18 -17.87
CA ARG A 411 13.51 21.68 -18.27
C ARG A 411 14.37 21.68 -17.01
N PRO A 412 14.90 20.52 -16.55
CA PRO A 412 15.70 20.48 -15.35
C PRO A 412 16.70 21.60 -15.54
N LYS A 413 16.90 22.42 -14.50
CA LYS A 413 17.96 23.40 -14.56
C LYS A 413 19.25 22.61 -14.59
N PHE A 414 19.64 22.18 -15.78
CA PHE A 414 20.84 21.42 -16.09
C PHE A 414 22.08 22.26 -15.72
N GLU A 415 21.90 23.58 -15.55
CA GLU A 415 22.79 24.50 -14.84
C GLU A 415 23.20 24.01 -13.43
N GLN A 416 22.32 23.27 -12.74
CA GLN A 416 22.58 22.68 -11.43
C GLN A 416 23.22 21.31 -11.60
N ARG A 417 24.28 21.05 -10.82
CA ARG A 417 24.94 19.74 -10.84
C ARG A 417 24.04 18.64 -10.27
N PRO A 418 24.08 17.41 -10.81
CA PRO A 418 23.41 16.28 -10.21
C PRO A 418 23.83 16.08 -8.74
N VAL A 419 22.85 15.83 -7.87
CA VAL A 419 23.03 15.46 -6.47
C VAL A 419 23.81 14.15 -6.41
N ALA A 420 24.91 14.13 -5.67
CA ALA A 420 25.71 12.93 -5.48
C ALA A 420 24.90 11.80 -4.83
N LEU A 421 24.94 10.59 -5.40
CA LEU A 421 24.24 9.41 -4.86
C LEU A 421 24.67 9.12 -3.43
N THR A 422 25.95 9.34 -3.13
CA THR A 422 26.55 9.18 -1.80
C THR A 422 25.90 10.04 -0.72
N ARG A 423 25.19 11.13 -1.07
CA ARG A 423 24.40 11.94 -0.11
C ARG A 423 23.09 11.27 0.27
N LEU A 424 22.47 10.54 -0.66
CA LEU A 424 21.22 9.83 -0.44
C LEU A 424 21.45 8.42 0.12
N ARG A 425 22.54 7.78 -0.32
CA ARG A 425 22.87 6.39 -0.02
C ARG A 425 24.38 6.25 0.23
N PRO A 426 24.85 6.51 1.46
CA PRO A 426 26.28 6.57 1.80
C PRO A 426 27.06 5.27 1.58
N ASP A 427 26.38 4.13 1.51
CA ASP A 427 26.94 2.81 1.18
C ASP A 427 27.27 2.63 -0.31
N VAL A 428 26.81 3.52 -1.19
CA VAL A 428 27.22 3.52 -2.60
C VAL A 428 28.72 3.86 -2.68
N PRO A 429 29.55 3.02 -3.34
CA PRO A 429 30.95 3.35 -3.55
C PRO A 429 31.11 4.66 -4.34
N SER A 430 32.06 5.49 -3.94
CA SER A 430 32.29 6.81 -4.56
C SER A 430 32.63 6.72 -6.05
N TRP A 431 33.27 5.62 -6.48
CA TRP A 431 33.57 5.38 -7.89
C TRP A 431 32.30 5.16 -8.72
N LEU A 432 31.29 4.48 -8.16
CA LEU A 432 30.03 4.19 -8.84
C LEU A 432 29.18 5.46 -8.96
N ASP A 433 29.14 6.26 -7.90
CA ASP A 433 28.54 7.60 -7.92
C ASP A 433 29.23 8.50 -8.97
N ALA A 434 30.56 8.47 -9.06
CA ALA A 434 31.29 9.22 -10.07
C ALA A 434 30.99 8.76 -11.50
N ALA A 435 30.94 7.45 -11.75
CA ALA A 435 30.60 6.89 -13.06
C ALA A 435 29.18 7.30 -13.51
N ILE A 436 28.20 7.19 -12.60
CA ILE A 436 26.82 7.60 -12.88
C ILE A 436 26.72 9.12 -13.08
N ARG A 437 27.46 9.93 -12.32
CA ARG A 437 27.46 11.39 -12.53
C ARG A 437 28.15 11.82 -13.84
N ARG A 438 29.05 11.01 -14.38
CA ARG A 438 29.67 11.27 -15.69
C ARG A 438 28.70 11.03 -16.84
N THR A 439 27.84 10.01 -16.76
CA THR A 439 26.78 9.81 -17.76
C THR A 439 25.71 10.92 -17.72
N LEU A 440 25.53 11.57 -16.56
CA LEU A 440 24.57 12.66 -16.34
C LEU A 440 25.12 14.06 -16.69
N GLN A 441 26.28 14.17 -17.35
CA GLN A 441 26.77 15.48 -17.79
C GLN A 441 25.85 16.10 -18.85
N VAL A 442 25.66 17.41 -18.77
CA VAL A 442 24.76 18.14 -19.68
C VAL A 442 25.35 18.18 -21.08
N ASP A 443 26.64 18.54 -21.15
CA ASP A 443 27.40 18.47 -22.39
C ASP A 443 27.66 16.99 -22.76
N PRO A 444 27.19 16.52 -23.93
CA PRO A 444 27.48 15.18 -24.41
C PRO A 444 28.98 14.86 -24.49
N GLY A 445 29.83 15.86 -24.77
CA GLY A 445 31.28 15.70 -24.87
C GLY A 445 32.00 15.40 -23.54
N GLU A 446 31.35 15.70 -22.41
CA GLU A 446 31.87 15.43 -21.06
C GLU A 446 31.43 14.05 -20.52
N ARG A 447 30.62 13.31 -21.29
CA ARG A 447 30.19 11.94 -20.97
C ARG A 447 31.29 10.94 -21.33
N PHE A 448 30.97 9.65 -21.42
CA PHE A 448 31.93 8.67 -21.91
C PHE A 448 32.00 8.75 -23.43
N GLY A 449 33.20 8.58 -23.99
CA GLY A 449 33.36 8.63 -25.45
C GLY A 449 32.60 7.49 -26.14
N ASP A 450 32.42 6.39 -25.43
CA ASP A 450 31.65 5.22 -25.84
C ASP A 450 31.09 4.47 -24.61
N VAL A 451 30.02 3.71 -24.80
CA VAL A 451 29.39 2.91 -23.75
C VAL A 451 30.31 1.79 -23.24
N ASP A 452 31.22 1.30 -24.08
CA ASP A 452 32.23 0.30 -23.67
C ASP A 452 33.18 0.85 -22.60
N GLU A 453 33.46 2.16 -22.62
CA GLU A 453 34.24 2.84 -21.56
C GLU A 453 33.45 2.82 -20.23
N LEU A 454 32.14 3.05 -20.29
CA LEU A 454 31.25 2.94 -19.12
C LEU A 454 31.19 1.51 -18.58
N VAL A 455 31.03 0.50 -19.46
CA VAL A 455 31.02 -0.92 -19.07
C VAL A 455 32.33 -1.28 -18.38
N HIS A 456 33.46 -0.90 -18.96
CA HIS A 456 34.78 -1.15 -18.38
C HIS A 456 34.92 -0.55 -16.97
N VAL A 457 34.44 0.68 -16.77
CA VAL A 457 34.44 1.33 -15.45
C VAL A 457 33.53 0.61 -14.45
N LEU A 458 32.36 0.14 -14.87
CA LEU A 458 31.43 -0.59 -14.01
C LEU A 458 31.97 -1.97 -13.60
N GLU A 459 32.64 -2.68 -14.51
CA GLU A 459 33.25 -3.99 -14.25
C GLU A 459 34.54 -3.91 -13.42
N SER A 460 35.31 -2.83 -13.59
CA SER A 460 36.62 -2.64 -12.95
C SER A 460 36.55 -1.85 -11.64
N GLY A 461 35.43 -1.18 -11.37
CA GLY A 461 35.28 -0.22 -10.28
C GLY A 461 35.50 -0.81 -8.88
N GLU A 462 35.09 -2.06 -8.63
CA GLU A 462 35.37 -2.75 -7.35
C GLU A 462 36.88 -2.97 -7.12
N ARG A 463 37.66 -3.16 -8.18
CA ARG A 463 39.13 -3.35 -8.08
C ARG A 463 39.88 -2.05 -7.85
N LEU A 464 39.29 -0.92 -8.23
CA LEU A 464 39.84 0.43 -8.07
C LEU A 464 39.39 1.12 -6.77
N ALA A 465 38.41 0.55 -6.07
CA ALA A 465 37.91 1.05 -4.80
C ALA A 465 38.92 0.81 -3.68
N ALA A 466 39.72 1.82 -3.33
CA ALA A 466 40.44 1.82 -2.07
C ALA A 466 39.42 1.66 -0.91
N PRO A 467 39.71 0.84 0.12
CA PRO A 467 38.79 0.64 1.23
C PRO A 467 38.42 1.98 1.88
N GLN A 468 37.14 2.17 2.15
CA GLN A 468 36.61 3.35 2.84
C GLN A 468 37.36 3.53 4.16
N ARG A 469 38.21 4.57 4.27
CA ARG A 469 38.77 4.98 5.56
C ARG A 469 37.73 5.81 6.28
N GLU A 470 37.18 5.27 7.36
CA GLU A 470 36.40 6.06 8.32
C GLU A 470 37.24 7.28 8.75
N PRO A 471 36.68 8.50 8.76
CA PRO A 471 37.40 9.65 9.24
C PRO A 471 37.59 9.52 10.76
N LEU A 472 38.77 9.06 11.17
CA LEU A 472 39.21 8.98 12.58
C LEU A 472 38.91 10.28 13.35
N GLY A 473 38.47 10.17 14.60
CA GLY A 473 38.10 11.31 15.44
C GLY A 473 39.29 12.21 15.79
N LEU A 474 39.04 13.45 16.26
CA LEU A 474 40.09 14.41 16.66
C LEU A 474 41.04 13.85 17.73
N ILE A 475 40.51 12.99 18.62
CA ILE A 475 41.28 12.30 19.66
C ILE A 475 42.30 11.30 19.08
N GLU A 476 41.97 10.69 17.94
CA GLU A 476 42.85 9.72 17.25
C GLU A 476 43.84 10.44 16.31
N ARG A 477 43.43 11.56 15.71
CA ARG A 477 44.28 12.33 14.78
C ARG A 477 45.33 13.18 15.50
N HIS A 478 44.95 13.84 16.59
CA HIS A 478 45.81 14.76 17.33
C HIS A 478 45.52 14.68 18.84
N PRO A 479 45.87 13.56 19.51
CA PRO A 479 45.54 13.35 20.92
C PRO A 479 46.04 14.49 21.81
N VAL A 480 47.24 15.01 21.55
CA VAL A 480 47.84 16.11 22.32
C VAL A 480 47.02 17.40 22.22
N ARG A 481 46.58 17.78 21.01
CA ARG A 481 45.81 19.03 20.81
C ARG A 481 44.41 18.93 21.41
N PHE A 482 43.80 17.75 21.34
CA PHE A 482 42.52 17.48 21.98
C PHE A 482 42.60 17.69 23.50
N TRP A 483 43.61 17.09 24.17
CA TRP A 483 43.80 17.26 25.60
C TRP A 483 44.20 18.69 25.98
N GLN A 484 44.99 19.39 25.17
CA GLN A 484 45.29 20.81 25.38
C GLN A 484 44.04 21.69 25.35
N GLY A 485 43.13 21.47 24.39
CA GLY A 485 41.87 22.20 24.29
C GLY A 485 40.94 21.91 25.47
N LEU A 486 40.84 20.65 25.88
CA LEU A 486 40.04 20.26 27.04
C LEU A 486 40.58 20.89 28.34
N CYS A 487 41.91 20.88 28.55
CA CYS A 487 42.54 21.54 29.68
C CYS A 487 42.31 23.06 29.68
N LEU A 488 42.34 23.72 28.51
CA LEU A 488 42.04 25.14 28.41
C LEU A 488 40.59 25.45 28.79
N ILE A 489 39.63 24.64 28.31
CA ILE A 489 38.21 24.79 28.66
C ILE A 489 38.00 24.63 30.17
N LEU A 490 38.63 23.60 30.77
CA LEU A 490 38.55 23.36 32.21
C LEU A 490 39.21 24.49 33.03
N LEU A 491 40.33 25.04 32.56
CA LEU A 491 40.99 26.18 33.19
C LEU A 491 40.11 27.43 33.15
N VAL A 492 39.48 27.71 32.01
CA VAL A 492 38.53 28.82 31.87
C VAL A 492 37.33 28.62 32.80
N ALA A 493 36.76 27.41 32.85
CA ALA A 493 35.66 27.11 33.76
C ALA A 493 36.05 27.26 35.24
N LEU A 494 37.28 26.88 35.61
CA LEU A 494 37.81 27.08 36.96
C LEU A 494 37.98 28.56 37.30
N LEU A 495 38.53 29.36 36.38
CA LEU A 495 38.70 30.81 36.56
C LEU A 495 37.37 31.52 36.67
N VAL A 496 36.37 31.14 35.86
CA VAL A 496 34.99 31.65 35.96
C VAL A 496 34.40 31.28 37.33
N SER A 497 34.53 30.02 37.76
CA SER A 497 34.05 29.56 39.06
C SER A 497 34.66 30.34 40.24
N LEU A 498 35.97 30.60 40.18
CA LEU A 498 36.70 31.40 41.17
C LEU A 498 36.29 32.88 41.16
N ALA A 499 35.99 33.45 40.00
CA ALA A 499 35.51 34.84 39.88
C ALA A 499 34.04 35.02 40.30
N THR A 500 33.27 33.93 40.31
CA THR A 500 31.86 33.90 40.77
C THR A 500 31.69 33.49 42.24
N ARG A 501 32.79 33.33 42.98
CA ARG A 501 32.83 33.18 44.44
C ARG A 501 33.36 34.45 45.08
#